data_AF-A0A497H2B0-F1
#
_entry.id   AF-A0A497H2B0-F1
#
_cell.length_a   1.000
_cell.length_b   1.000
_cell.length_c   1.000
_cell.angle_alpha   90.00
_cell.angle_beta   90.00
_cell.angle_gamma   90.00
#
_symmetry.space_group_name_H-M   'P 1'
#
loop_
_entity.id
_entity.type
_entity.pdbx_description
1 polymer ?
#
loop_
_entity_poly.entity_id
_entity_poly.type
_entity_poly.pdbx_seq_one_letter_code
_entity_poly.pdbx_strand_id
1 'polypeptide(L)'
;MFRMKDIKSGRNLLFLFMAIIIIIIVIVVAPFAYKSWNENILNPTHDKDGDGVPDDKDAFPSDPNEWRDSDGDGIGDNADSDDDNDGVLDGQDYLPFNNAAIEVEISRIRIKDSVRWLRQTADIYATVTIGNTEYILPEAGVQELTIDEDTTVNWNLTIDVDDSVGYHKITIALYYQDVFKDKSLDINGDDDNRETGTNLSINYYIGNKVGHQYPSDSMYKLSDGSDDGNGGIFDEKDASIYFRIVTVDAQA
;
A
#
# COMPACT_ATOMS: atom_id res chain seq x y z
N MET A 1 37.71 -83.20 -23.47
CA MET A 1 36.42 -82.48 -23.37
C MET A 1 36.09 -82.27 -21.90
N PHE A 2 36.42 -81.10 -21.33
CA PHE A 2 35.97 -80.67 -20.00
C PHE A 2 35.50 -79.21 -20.14
N ARG A 3 34.18 -79.00 -20.19
CA ARG A 3 33.56 -77.68 -20.13
C ARG A 3 33.58 -77.23 -18.66
N MET A 4 34.44 -76.28 -18.29
CA MET A 4 34.24 -75.56 -17.03
C MET A 4 33.06 -74.61 -17.18
N LYS A 5 32.01 -74.90 -16.41
CA LYS A 5 30.90 -74.00 -16.15
C LYS A 5 31.32 -72.95 -15.12
N ASP A 6 30.60 -71.83 -15.17
CA ASP A 6 30.35 -70.88 -14.09
C ASP A 6 31.27 -69.64 -13.97
N ILE A 7 31.03 -68.68 -14.87
CA ILE A 7 31.04 -67.25 -14.55
C ILE A 7 29.91 -66.97 -13.54
N LYS A 8 30.07 -67.42 -12.29
CA LYS A 8 29.18 -67.09 -11.16
C LYS A 8 29.86 -66.21 -10.11
N SER A 9 31.19 -66.09 -10.14
CA SER A 9 31.98 -65.36 -9.15
C SER A 9 31.81 -63.83 -9.23
N GLY A 10 31.97 -63.23 -10.41
CA GLY A 10 31.93 -61.76 -10.56
C GLY A 10 30.58 -61.13 -10.25
N ARG A 11 29.47 -61.82 -10.58
CA ARG A 11 28.12 -61.34 -10.28
C ARG A 11 27.81 -61.41 -8.78
N ASN A 12 28.28 -62.47 -8.09
CA ASN A 12 28.13 -62.60 -6.64
C ASN A 12 29.01 -61.60 -5.89
N LEU A 13 30.21 -61.31 -6.39
CA LEU A 13 31.09 -60.29 -5.83
C LEU A 13 30.51 -58.88 -6.01
N LEU A 14 29.91 -58.59 -7.16
CA LEU A 14 29.17 -57.35 -7.41
C LEU A 14 27.98 -57.20 -6.46
N PHE A 15 27.21 -58.27 -6.25
CA PHE A 15 26.10 -58.26 -5.29
C PHE A 15 26.59 -58.05 -3.85
N LEU A 16 27.72 -58.65 -3.47
CA LEU A 16 28.32 -58.44 -2.14
C LEU A 16 28.80 -57.00 -1.98
N PHE A 17 29.45 -56.43 -3.00
CA PHE A 17 29.91 -55.05 -2.98
C PHE A 17 28.75 -54.04 -2.95
N MET A 18 27.70 -54.28 -3.75
CA MET A 18 26.47 -53.50 -3.69
C MET A 18 25.79 -53.62 -2.34
N ALA A 19 25.74 -54.82 -1.74
CA ALA A 19 25.17 -55.00 -0.42
C ALA A 19 25.94 -54.22 0.65
N ILE A 20 27.28 -54.21 0.60
CA ILE A 20 28.11 -53.41 1.52
C ILE A 20 27.87 -51.91 1.33
N ILE A 21 27.79 -51.42 0.09
CA ILE A 21 27.47 -50.01 -0.19
C ILE A 21 26.09 -49.65 0.35
N ILE A 22 25.08 -50.49 0.12
CA ILE A 22 23.73 -50.27 0.62
C ILE A 22 23.73 -50.25 2.16
N ILE A 23 24.47 -51.16 2.81
CA ILE A 23 24.60 -51.18 4.27
C ILE A 23 25.26 -49.89 4.78
N ILE A 24 26.33 -49.40 4.12
CA ILE A 24 26.97 -48.13 4.48
C ILE A 24 26.02 -46.95 4.28
N ILE A 25 25.27 -46.93 3.17
CA ILE A 25 24.27 -45.89 2.92
C ILE A 25 23.19 -45.92 4.00
N VAL A 26 22.65 -47.08 4.36
CA VAL A 26 21.54 -47.19 5.32
C VAL A 26 21.97 -46.95 6.77
N ILE A 27 23.18 -47.38 7.17
CA ILE A 27 23.63 -47.31 8.57
C ILE A 27 24.44 -46.04 8.88
N VAL A 28 25.15 -45.49 7.89
CA VAL A 28 26.06 -44.36 8.12
C VAL A 28 25.55 -43.10 7.44
N VAL A 29 25.28 -43.17 6.14
CA VAL A 29 24.91 -41.97 5.36
C VAL A 29 23.49 -41.53 5.67
N ALA A 30 22.53 -42.44 5.69
CA ALA A 30 21.11 -42.15 5.88
C ALA A 30 20.82 -41.58 7.28
N PRO A 31 21.38 -42.08 8.40
CA PRO A 31 21.14 -41.48 9.70
C PRO A 31 21.79 -40.09 9.83
N PHE A 32 22.97 -39.87 9.22
CA PHE A 32 23.61 -38.56 9.21
C PHE A 32 22.83 -37.55 8.35
N ALA A 33 22.43 -37.96 7.14
CA ALA A 33 21.60 -37.15 6.26
C ALA A 33 20.21 -36.90 6.86
N TYR A 34 19.61 -37.91 7.52
CA TYR A 34 18.34 -37.78 8.22
C TYR A 34 18.45 -36.84 9.42
N LYS A 35 19.50 -36.96 10.25
CA LYS A 35 19.75 -36.04 11.36
C LYS A 35 19.95 -34.60 10.86
N SER A 36 20.80 -34.40 9.84
CA SER A 36 21.06 -33.08 9.27
C SER A 36 19.82 -32.48 8.57
N TRP A 37 19.02 -33.30 7.88
CA TRP A 37 17.77 -32.87 7.27
C TRP A 37 16.71 -32.53 8.33
N ASN A 38 16.63 -33.30 9.41
CA ASN A 38 15.70 -33.09 10.52
C ASN A 38 16.07 -31.86 11.37
N GLU A 39 17.36 -31.58 11.58
CA GLU A 39 17.82 -30.34 12.25
C GLU A 39 17.49 -29.09 11.44
N ASN A 40 17.60 -29.15 10.10
CA ASN A 40 17.24 -28.04 9.21
C ASN A 40 15.72 -27.88 8.99
N ILE A 41 14.90 -28.90 9.27
CA ILE A 41 13.44 -28.87 9.07
C ILE A 41 12.68 -28.63 10.37
N LEU A 42 13.23 -29.10 11.50
CA LEU A 42 12.68 -28.82 12.83
C LEU A 42 13.18 -27.49 13.41
N ASN A 43 14.21 -26.88 12.83
CA ASN A 43 14.69 -25.56 13.24
C ASN A 43 14.98 -24.69 12.01
N PRO A 44 13.95 -24.12 11.34
CA PRO A 44 14.15 -23.33 10.13
C PRO A 44 15.00 -22.07 10.34
N THR A 45 15.25 -21.67 11.58
CA THR A 45 16.04 -20.50 11.98
C THR A 45 16.55 -20.73 13.40
N HIS A 46 17.72 -20.21 13.74
CA HIS A 46 18.14 -20.13 15.14
C HIS A 46 17.10 -19.27 15.87
N ASP A 47 16.50 -19.75 16.96
CA ASP A 47 15.60 -19.02 17.86
C ASP A 47 16.19 -19.27 19.25
N LYS A 48 16.94 -18.28 19.74
CA LYS A 48 17.89 -18.44 20.83
C LYS A 48 17.22 -18.31 22.19
N ASP A 49 16.20 -17.48 22.31
CA ASP A 49 15.46 -17.24 23.56
C ASP A 49 14.11 -17.97 23.60
N GLY A 50 13.63 -18.47 22.47
CA GLY A 50 12.52 -19.41 22.38
C GLY A 50 11.15 -18.73 22.43
N ASP A 51 11.05 -17.47 22.01
CA ASP A 51 9.79 -16.73 21.93
C ASP A 51 8.97 -17.06 20.66
N GLY A 52 9.56 -17.80 19.73
CA GLY A 52 8.95 -18.23 18.48
C GLY A 52 9.23 -17.33 17.28
N VAL A 53 10.02 -16.27 17.45
CA VAL A 53 10.55 -15.43 16.38
C VAL A 53 11.99 -15.88 16.06
N PRO A 54 12.30 -16.14 14.77
CA PRO A 54 13.66 -16.38 14.34
C PRO A 54 14.67 -15.28 14.71
N ASP A 55 15.86 -15.63 15.19
CA ASP A 55 16.96 -14.68 15.48
C ASP A 55 17.29 -13.73 14.32
N ASP A 56 17.05 -14.14 13.07
CA ASP A 56 17.29 -13.31 11.87
C ASP A 56 16.16 -12.32 11.55
N LYS A 57 15.05 -12.39 12.29
CA LYS A 57 13.86 -11.53 12.19
C LYS A 57 13.45 -10.92 13.53
N ASP A 58 14.22 -11.21 14.57
CA ASP A 58 14.01 -10.79 15.94
C ASP A 58 14.95 -9.61 16.24
N ALA A 59 14.39 -8.48 16.67
CA ALA A 59 15.17 -7.30 17.07
C ALA A 59 15.97 -7.54 18.37
N PHE A 60 15.50 -8.45 19.23
CA PHE A 60 16.09 -8.81 20.51
C PHE A 60 16.29 -10.33 20.68
N PRO A 61 17.22 -10.98 19.94
CA PRO A 61 17.43 -12.45 19.94
C PRO A 61 17.94 -13.09 21.23
N SER A 62 17.88 -12.38 22.35
CA SER A 62 18.28 -12.87 23.67
C SER A 62 17.28 -12.51 24.76
N ASP A 63 16.18 -11.84 24.42
CA ASP A 63 15.10 -11.49 25.34
C ASP A 63 13.81 -12.17 24.89
N PRO A 64 13.37 -13.26 25.56
CA PRO A 64 12.19 -13.99 25.15
C PRO A 64 10.86 -13.21 25.31
N ASN A 65 10.91 -11.96 25.78
CA ASN A 65 9.73 -11.09 25.91
C ASN A 65 9.72 -9.96 24.89
N GLU A 66 10.69 -9.84 24.00
CA GLU A 66 10.78 -8.78 23.00
C GLU A 66 11.22 -9.34 21.66
N TRP A 67 10.54 -9.00 20.57
CA TRP A 67 10.91 -9.46 19.23
C TRP A 67 10.90 -8.38 18.16
N ARG A 68 10.34 -7.20 18.47
CA ARG A 68 10.09 -6.11 17.53
C ARG A 68 10.50 -4.79 18.16
N ASP A 69 11.00 -3.90 17.31
CA ASP A 69 11.49 -2.55 17.59
C ASP A 69 11.02 -1.69 16.40
N SER A 70 9.81 -1.14 16.50
CA SER A 70 9.10 -0.57 15.36
C SER A 70 9.68 0.77 14.89
N ASP A 71 10.22 1.57 15.81
CA ASP A 71 10.89 2.85 15.55
C ASP A 71 12.43 2.76 15.51
N GLY A 72 13.00 1.64 15.98
CA GLY A 72 14.43 1.40 15.96
C GLY A 72 15.21 2.12 17.07
N ASP A 73 14.58 2.50 18.18
CA ASP A 73 15.25 3.18 19.29
C ASP A 73 16.03 2.24 20.22
N GLY A 74 15.80 0.93 20.08
CA GLY A 74 16.45 -0.14 20.83
C GLY A 74 15.73 -0.54 22.13
N ILE A 75 14.51 -0.05 22.35
CA ILE A 75 13.53 -0.55 23.32
C ILE A 75 12.54 -1.44 22.53
N GLY A 76 12.16 -2.59 23.09
CA GLY A 76 11.23 -3.49 22.40
C GLY A 76 9.79 -3.03 22.55
N ASP A 77 8.96 -3.27 21.53
CA ASP A 77 7.55 -2.86 21.47
C ASP A 77 6.71 -3.36 22.68
N ASN A 78 7.10 -4.42 23.41
CA ASN A 78 6.34 -4.80 24.62
C ASN A 78 6.68 -3.94 25.85
N ALA A 79 7.82 -3.25 25.84
CA ALA A 79 8.31 -2.39 26.92
C ALA A 79 8.23 -0.89 26.58
N ASP A 80 8.17 -0.55 25.30
CA ASP A 80 7.86 0.81 24.86
C ASP A 80 6.38 1.13 25.11
N SER A 81 6.05 2.43 25.13
CA SER A 81 4.70 2.95 25.30
C SER A 81 4.23 3.80 24.12
N ASP A 82 5.08 3.91 23.09
CA ASP A 82 4.95 4.69 21.87
C ASP A 82 5.79 3.98 20.78
N ASP A 83 5.35 2.78 20.33
CA ASP A 83 6.23 1.85 19.59
C ASP A 83 6.73 2.39 18.24
N ASP A 84 6.09 3.39 17.65
CA ASP A 84 6.54 4.05 16.41
C ASP A 84 7.08 5.49 16.58
N ASN A 85 7.09 5.96 17.84
CA ASN A 85 7.62 7.25 18.28
C ASN A 85 7.06 8.46 17.51
N ASP A 86 5.81 8.39 17.09
CA ASP A 86 5.12 9.51 16.44
C ASP A 86 4.56 10.54 17.43
N GLY A 87 4.60 10.21 18.72
CA GLY A 87 4.15 11.04 19.83
C GLY A 87 2.74 10.71 20.32
N VAL A 88 2.10 9.65 19.81
CA VAL A 88 0.82 9.10 20.26
C VAL A 88 1.06 7.76 20.96
N LEU A 89 0.81 7.73 22.27
CA LEU A 89 0.99 6.51 23.07
C LEU A 89 0.10 5.34 22.56
N ASP A 90 0.59 4.10 22.58
CA ASP A 90 -0.08 2.92 21.99
C ASP A 90 -1.51 2.71 22.49
N GLY A 91 -1.78 3.09 23.74
CA GLY A 91 -3.12 2.98 24.35
C GLY A 91 -4.15 3.95 23.75
N GLN A 92 -3.69 4.93 22.97
CA GLN A 92 -4.49 5.97 22.31
C GLN A 92 -4.33 5.93 20.79
N ASP A 93 -3.32 5.23 20.29
CA ASP A 93 -3.05 5.08 18.87
C ASP A 93 -3.87 3.94 18.23
N TYR A 94 -4.41 4.22 17.04
CA TYR A 94 -5.07 3.26 16.19
C TYR A 94 -4.09 2.42 15.36
N LEU A 95 -2.86 2.88 15.16
CA LEU A 95 -1.80 2.24 14.37
C LEU A 95 -0.47 2.17 15.15
N PRO A 96 -0.44 1.52 16.34
CA PRO A 96 0.64 1.62 17.35
C PRO A 96 2.06 1.28 16.92
N PHE A 97 2.26 0.77 15.70
CA PHE A 97 3.56 0.34 15.22
C PHE A 97 3.95 1.00 13.89
N ASN A 98 3.22 2.01 13.44
CA ASN A 98 3.41 2.71 12.18
C ASN A 98 2.77 4.11 12.24
N ASN A 99 3.62 5.15 12.26
CA ASN A 99 3.18 6.53 12.14
C ASN A 99 2.29 6.72 10.90
N ALA A 100 1.04 7.12 11.10
CA ALA A 100 0.08 7.20 10.02
C ALA A 100 0.24 8.45 9.15
N ALA A 101 0.39 8.24 7.84
CA ALA A 101 0.14 9.27 6.84
C ALA A 101 -1.01 8.91 5.90
N ILE A 102 -1.72 9.93 5.42
CA ILE A 102 -2.71 9.80 4.35
C ILE A 102 -2.07 10.27 3.04
N GLU A 103 -2.02 9.37 2.06
CA GLU A 103 -1.68 9.68 0.69
C GLU A 103 -2.96 9.89 -0.13
N VAL A 104 -3.09 11.06 -0.76
CA VAL A 104 -4.13 11.38 -1.75
C VAL A 104 -3.46 11.51 -3.11
N GLU A 105 -3.89 10.68 -4.06
CA GLU A 105 -3.42 10.69 -5.44
C GLU A 105 -4.58 11.04 -6.38
N ILE A 106 -4.38 12.01 -7.27
CA ILE A 106 -5.24 12.28 -8.43
C ILE A 106 -4.46 11.86 -9.67
N SER A 107 -4.85 10.76 -10.29
CA SER A 107 -4.11 10.16 -11.40
C SER A 107 -4.55 10.69 -12.76
N ARG A 108 -5.82 11.08 -12.90
CA ARG A 108 -6.38 11.58 -14.16
C ARG A 108 -7.46 12.61 -13.91
N ILE A 109 -7.53 13.60 -14.78
CA ILE A 109 -8.55 14.65 -14.77
C ILE A 109 -9.15 14.74 -16.18
N ARG A 110 -10.46 14.94 -16.26
CA ARG A 110 -11.15 15.32 -17.48
C ARG A 110 -11.98 16.56 -17.20
N ILE A 111 -11.71 17.63 -17.92
CA ILE A 111 -12.51 18.86 -17.88
C ILE A 111 -13.59 18.74 -18.95
N LYS A 112 -14.82 19.12 -18.64
CA LYS A 112 -15.92 19.23 -19.60
C LYS A 112 -16.24 20.70 -19.83
N ASP A 113 -16.15 21.16 -21.08
CA ASP A 113 -16.56 22.51 -21.46
C ASP A 113 -17.20 22.48 -22.85
N SER A 114 -18.48 22.83 -22.90
CA SER A 114 -19.30 22.80 -24.12
C SER A 114 -18.84 23.79 -25.22
N VAL A 115 -17.92 24.72 -24.93
CA VAL A 115 -17.54 25.84 -25.82
C VAL A 115 -16.10 25.67 -26.37
N ARG A 116 -15.84 24.57 -27.09
CA ARG A 116 -14.52 24.21 -27.67
C ARG A 116 -13.86 25.21 -28.62
N TRP A 117 -14.58 26.20 -29.15
CA TRP A 117 -14.12 26.99 -30.30
C TRP A 117 -13.20 28.17 -29.95
N LEU A 118 -13.03 28.51 -28.66
CA LEU A 118 -12.15 29.61 -28.22
C LEU A 118 -10.98 29.20 -27.33
N ARG A 119 -11.09 28.10 -26.59
CA ARG A 119 -10.04 27.60 -25.69
C ARG A 119 -9.99 26.08 -25.76
N GLN A 120 -8.79 25.53 -25.89
CA GLN A 120 -8.53 24.09 -25.92
C GLN A 120 -7.89 23.59 -24.62
N THR A 121 -7.44 24.52 -23.78
CA THR A 121 -6.75 24.25 -22.53
C THR A 121 -7.30 25.09 -21.40
N ALA A 122 -7.05 24.63 -20.18
CA ALA A 122 -7.45 25.28 -18.95
C ALA A 122 -6.38 25.10 -17.88
N ASP A 123 -6.11 26.18 -17.16
CA ASP A 123 -5.19 26.23 -16.02
C ASP A 123 -5.91 25.69 -14.78
N ILE A 124 -5.55 24.48 -14.34
CA ILE A 124 -6.23 23.73 -13.28
C ILE A 124 -5.33 23.50 -12.08
N TYR A 125 -5.92 23.59 -10.89
CA TYR A 125 -5.36 23.04 -9.65
C TYR A 125 -6.48 22.40 -8.82
N ALA A 126 -6.11 21.55 -7.87
CA ALA A 126 -6.98 20.97 -6.88
C ALA A 126 -6.64 21.51 -5.48
N THR A 127 -7.62 21.54 -4.60
CA THR A 127 -7.39 21.62 -3.16
C THR A 127 -7.74 20.29 -2.50
N VAL A 128 -6.94 19.89 -1.53
CA VAL A 128 -7.19 18.76 -0.64
C VAL A 128 -7.21 19.30 0.78
N THR A 129 -8.33 19.16 1.48
CA THR A 129 -8.49 19.57 2.87
C THR A 129 -8.55 18.35 3.76
N ILE A 130 -7.69 18.27 4.77
CA ILE A 130 -7.68 17.22 5.80
C ILE A 130 -7.72 17.93 7.16
N GLY A 131 -8.76 17.64 7.95
CA GLY A 131 -9.01 18.37 9.20
C GLY A 131 -9.28 19.86 8.93
N ASN A 132 -8.39 20.73 9.42
CA ASN A 132 -8.46 22.19 9.23
C ASN A 132 -7.42 22.73 8.25
N THR A 133 -6.62 21.86 7.63
CA THR A 133 -5.52 22.26 6.76
C THR A 133 -5.88 22.00 5.31
N GLU A 134 -5.61 22.97 4.45
CA GLU A 134 -5.82 22.90 3.02
C GLU A 134 -4.47 22.87 2.28
N TYR A 135 -4.37 21.96 1.32
CA TYR A 135 -3.19 21.72 0.51
C TYR A 135 -3.54 21.90 -0.97
N ILE A 136 -2.60 22.39 -1.76
CA ILE A 136 -2.78 22.62 -3.20
C ILE A 136 -2.08 21.52 -3.98
N LEU A 137 -2.77 20.98 -4.99
CA LEU A 137 -2.23 20.02 -5.94
C LEU A 137 -2.35 20.51 -7.39
N PRO A 138 -1.33 20.31 -8.24
CA PRO A 138 0.00 19.78 -7.90
C PRO A 138 0.78 20.73 -6.97
N GLU A 139 1.86 20.26 -6.36
CA GLU A 139 2.77 21.10 -5.55
C GLU A 139 3.29 22.33 -6.32
N ALA A 140 3.46 22.19 -7.64
CA ALA A 140 3.81 23.29 -8.54
C ALA A 140 2.72 24.38 -8.67
N GLY A 141 1.56 24.18 -8.06
CA GLY A 141 0.40 25.07 -8.10
C GLY A 141 -0.54 24.69 -9.24
N VAL A 142 -0.47 25.43 -10.35
CA VAL A 142 -1.42 25.31 -11.46
C VAL A 142 -0.78 24.58 -12.63
N GLN A 143 -1.55 23.71 -13.28
CA GLN A 143 -1.14 22.99 -14.48
C GLN A 143 -2.14 23.20 -15.62
N GLU A 144 -1.64 23.51 -16.80
CA GLU A 144 -2.45 23.60 -18.02
C GLU A 144 -2.84 22.18 -18.49
N LEU A 145 -4.15 21.95 -18.64
CA LEU A 145 -4.74 20.68 -19.07
C LEU A 145 -5.62 20.87 -20.30
N THR A 146 -5.72 19.84 -21.15
CA THR A 146 -6.61 19.86 -22.31
C THR A 146 -8.07 19.75 -21.88
N ILE A 147 -8.93 20.56 -22.49
CA ILE A 147 -10.38 20.53 -22.28
C ILE A 147 -11.00 19.38 -23.08
N ASP A 148 -12.02 18.74 -22.52
CA ASP A 148 -12.80 17.64 -23.11
C ASP A 148 -12.02 16.35 -23.40
N GLU A 149 -10.81 16.24 -22.86
CA GLU A 149 -9.94 15.07 -22.97
C GLU A 149 -9.48 14.58 -21.61
N ASP A 150 -9.38 13.26 -21.47
CA ASP A 150 -8.81 12.59 -20.31
C ASP A 150 -7.29 12.88 -20.27
N THR A 151 -6.82 13.60 -19.24
CA THR A 151 -5.40 13.91 -19.05
C THR A 151 -4.85 13.19 -17.82
N THR A 152 -3.78 12.42 -17.98
CA THR A 152 -3.04 11.83 -16.85
C THR A 152 -2.19 12.91 -16.17
N VAL A 153 -2.29 13.04 -14.85
CA VAL A 153 -1.67 14.14 -14.10
C VAL A 153 -0.77 13.69 -12.94
N ASN A 154 -1.05 12.53 -12.32
CA ASN A 154 -0.27 11.94 -11.21
C ASN A 154 0.05 12.92 -10.07
N TRP A 155 -0.92 13.74 -9.66
CA TRP A 155 -0.75 14.65 -8.53
C TRP A 155 -0.89 13.85 -7.25
N ASN A 156 0.05 14.00 -6.32
CA ASN A 156 0.03 13.29 -5.05
C ASN A 156 0.33 14.24 -3.90
N LEU A 157 -0.24 13.90 -2.74
CA LEU A 157 -0.03 14.57 -1.47
C LEU A 157 0.05 13.50 -0.39
N THR A 158 1.13 13.49 0.39
CA THR A 158 1.26 12.64 1.57
C THR A 158 1.34 13.51 2.80
N ILE A 159 0.40 13.32 3.73
CA ILE A 159 0.28 14.12 4.94
C ILE A 159 0.33 13.19 6.14
N ASP A 160 1.29 13.43 7.02
CA ASP A 160 1.32 12.93 8.40
C ASP A 160 0.03 13.38 9.12
N VAL A 161 -0.70 12.42 9.68
CA VAL A 161 -1.97 12.66 10.36
C VAL A 161 -1.96 12.11 11.77
N ASP A 162 -2.62 12.84 12.67
CA ASP A 162 -2.92 12.37 14.02
C ASP A 162 -3.75 11.07 13.95
N ASP A 163 -3.13 9.95 14.30
CA ASP A 163 -3.72 8.61 14.37
C ASP A 163 -4.27 8.25 15.74
N SER A 164 -4.23 9.15 16.72
CA SER A 164 -5.19 9.11 17.84
C SER A 164 -6.63 9.33 17.34
N VAL A 165 -6.79 9.79 16.09
CA VAL A 165 -8.06 9.97 15.40
C VAL A 165 -8.25 8.89 14.33
N GLY A 166 -9.05 7.87 14.67
CA GLY A 166 -9.39 6.75 13.78
C GLY A 166 -10.09 7.11 12.46
N TYR A 167 -10.49 8.36 12.26
CA TYR A 167 -11.09 8.82 11.00
C TYR A 167 -10.79 10.30 10.68
N HIS A 168 -10.55 10.56 9.39
CA HIS A 168 -10.29 11.89 8.85
C HIS A 168 -11.34 12.23 7.80
N LYS A 169 -11.87 13.45 7.86
CA LYS A 169 -12.69 13.99 6.77
C LYS A 169 -11.77 14.63 5.75
N ILE A 170 -11.83 14.12 4.52
CA ILE A 170 -11.04 14.60 3.39
C ILE A 170 -11.99 15.28 2.42
N THR A 171 -11.67 16.51 2.03
CA THR A 171 -12.41 17.23 0.99
C THR A 171 -11.49 17.48 -0.20
N ILE A 172 -11.91 17.11 -1.40
CA ILE A 172 -11.19 17.41 -2.64
C ILE A 172 -12.05 18.39 -3.44
N ALA A 173 -11.46 19.47 -3.95
CA ALA A 173 -12.10 20.39 -4.88
C ALA A 173 -11.17 20.68 -6.07
N LEU A 174 -11.74 21.06 -7.20
CA LEU A 174 -10.99 21.37 -8.42
C LEU A 174 -11.32 22.80 -8.86
N TYR A 175 -10.31 23.52 -9.32
CA TYR A 175 -10.43 24.93 -9.67
C TYR A 175 -9.84 25.21 -11.04
N TYR A 176 -10.56 26.03 -11.80
CA TYR A 176 -10.09 26.72 -12.98
C TYR A 176 -9.56 28.10 -12.58
N GLN A 177 -8.27 28.35 -12.82
CA GLN A 177 -7.68 29.66 -12.57
C GLN A 177 -8.15 30.67 -13.63
N ASP A 178 -8.73 31.78 -13.17
CA ASP A 178 -9.17 32.89 -14.03
C ASP A 178 -8.51 34.19 -13.56
N VAL A 179 -8.29 35.12 -14.48
CA VAL A 179 -7.63 36.39 -14.22
C VAL A 179 -8.38 37.29 -13.24
N PHE A 180 -9.69 37.08 -13.07
CA PHE A 180 -10.51 37.88 -12.15
C PHE A 180 -10.92 37.13 -10.88
N LYS A 181 -11.27 35.85 -10.99
CA LYS A 181 -11.69 35.02 -9.87
C LYS A 181 -11.66 33.55 -10.27
N ASP A 182 -10.92 32.76 -9.52
CA ASP A 182 -10.92 31.31 -9.69
C ASP A 182 -12.34 30.73 -9.60
N LYS A 183 -12.65 29.84 -10.53
CA LYS A 183 -13.94 29.17 -10.63
C LYS A 183 -13.77 27.73 -10.16
N SER A 184 -14.55 27.33 -9.17
CA SER A 184 -14.65 25.91 -8.80
C SER A 184 -15.31 25.13 -9.94
N LEU A 185 -14.82 23.93 -10.17
CA LEU A 185 -15.40 22.96 -11.09
C LEU A 185 -16.29 22.01 -10.31
N ASP A 186 -17.43 21.63 -10.88
CA ASP A 186 -18.24 20.58 -10.30
C ASP A 186 -17.58 19.23 -10.54
N ILE A 187 -17.28 18.52 -9.45
CA ILE A 187 -16.68 17.19 -9.48
C ILE A 187 -17.51 16.15 -8.72
N ASN A 188 -18.65 16.52 -8.13
CA ASN A 188 -19.49 15.63 -7.32
C ASN A 188 -20.80 15.32 -8.05
N GLY A 189 -20.91 14.15 -8.68
CA GLY A 189 -22.13 13.75 -9.38
C GLY A 189 -23.26 13.25 -8.48
N ASP A 190 -23.04 13.10 -7.17
CA ASP A 190 -24.11 12.75 -6.22
C ASP A 190 -24.98 13.98 -5.83
N ASP A 191 -24.55 15.20 -6.17
CA ASP A 191 -25.26 16.45 -5.86
C ASP A 191 -25.76 17.13 -7.14
N ASP A 192 -27.03 16.93 -7.48
CA ASP A 192 -27.69 17.51 -8.67
C ASP A 192 -28.01 19.03 -8.52
N ASN A 193 -27.47 19.70 -7.50
CA ASN A 193 -27.74 21.10 -7.24
C ASN A 193 -26.64 22.02 -7.79
N ARG A 194 -27.10 22.89 -8.69
CA ARG A 194 -26.34 23.90 -9.44
C ARG A 194 -25.62 24.96 -8.61
N GLU A 195 -25.83 25.04 -7.31
CA GLU A 195 -25.09 25.97 -6.45
C GLU A 195 -24.21 25.25 -5.41
N THR A 196 -24.23 23.91 -5.42
CA THR A 196 -23.46 23.04 -4.54
C THR A 196 -22.71 21.98 -5.37
N GLY A 197 -22.27 20.85 -4.80
CA GLY A 197 -21.55 19.82 -5.58
C GLY A 197 -20.09 20.07 -5.96
N THR A 198 -19.52 21.25 -5.72
CA THR A 198 -18.15 21.55 -6.23
C THR A 198 -17.00 20.78 -5.57
N ASN A 199 -17.27 19.94 -4.57
CA ASN A 199 -16.26 19.18 -3.86
C ASN A 199 -16.73 17.77 -3.49
N LEU A 200 -15.77 16.85 -3.42
CA LEU A 200 -15.96 15.50 -2.90
C LEU A 200 -15.63 15.52 -1.42
N SER A 201 -16.57 15.10 -0.57
CA SER A 201 -16.35 14.93 0.87
C SER A 201 -16.31 13.45 1.23
N ILE A 202 -15.14 12.97 1.64
CA ILE A 202 -14.87 11.56 1.96
C ILE A 202 -14.58 11.43 3.46
N ASN A 203 -15.33 10.57 4.16
CA ASN A 203 -14.95 10.11 5.49
C ASN A 203 -14.00 8.92 5.34
N TYR A 204 -12.73 9.14 5.65
CA TYR A 204 -11.67 8.14 5.55
C TYR A 204 -11.31 7.62 6.94
N TYR A 205 -11.06 6.32 7.07
CA TYR A 205 -10.68 5.71 8.34
C TYR A 205 -9.28 5.13 8.18
N ILE A 206 -8.39 5.45 9.10
CA ILE A 206 -7.00 4.95 9.09
C ILE A 206 -6.96 3.43 9.31
N GLY A 207 -5.95 2.77 8.75
CA GLY A 207 -5.79 1.32 8.84
C GLY A 207 -6.76 0.49 7.98
N ASN A 208 -7.82 1.10 7.42
CA ASN A 208 -8.69 0.40 6.49
C ASN A 208 -7.99 0.21 5.13
N LYS A 209 -7.76 -1.06 4.75
CA LYS A 209 -7.52 -1.42 3.34
C LYS A 209 -8.70 -1.03 2.42
N VAL A 210 -9.86 -0.70 2.98
CA VAL A 210 -11.10 -0.44 2.25
C VAL A 210 -11.90 0.67 2.95
N GLY A 211 -11.87 1.88 2.41
CA GLY A 211 -12.94 2.86 2.63
C GLY A 211 -14.25 2.22 2.15
N HIS A 212 -15.23 2.09 3.06
CA HIS A 212 -16.46 1.36 2.82
C HIS A 212 -17.16 1.75 1.49
N GLN A 213 -17.45 0.70 0.72
CA GLN A 213 -18.31 0.58 -0.47
C GLN A 213 -17.78 1.10 -1.83
N TYR A 214 -18.19 0.37 -2.87
CA TYR A 214 -18.02 0.51 -4.34
C TYR A 214 -16.96 -0.39 -5.00
N PRO A 215 -17.30 -0.98 -6.17
CA PRO A 215 -17.08 -2.40 -6.45
C PRO A 215 -15.62 -2.79 -6.71
N SER A 216 -15.37 -4.06 -6.37
CA SER A 216 -14.14 -4.81 -6.55
C SER A 216 -13.56 -4.66 -7.96
N ASP A 217 -12.34 -4.09 -8.04
CA ASP A 217 -11.25 -4.37 -8.99
C ASP A 217 -10.46 -3.11 -9.45
N SER A 218 -10.90 -1.89 -9.10
CA SER A 218 -10.18 -0.65 -9.43
C SER A 218 -9.40 -0.09 -8.24
N MET A 219 -8.10 0.18 -8.44
CA MET A 219 -7.22 0.89 -7.48
C MET A 219 -7.63 2.35 -7.26
N TYR A 220 -8.31 2.95 -8.25
CA TYR A 220 -8.74 4.36 -8.23
C TYR A 220 -10.28 4.46 -8.27
N LYS A 221 -10.79 5.50 -7.60
CA LYS A 221 -12.18 5.96 -7.66
C LYS A 221 -12.31 7.01 -8.75
N LEU A 222 -13.44 7.03 -9.46
CA LEU A 222 -13.80 8.08 -10.40
C LEU A 222 -14.83 8.98 -9.72
N SER A 223 -14.57 10.28 -9.68
CA SER A 223 -15.64 11.25 -9.47
C SER A 223 -16.49 11.25 -10.73
N ASP A 224 -17.76 10.95 -10.59
CA ASP A 224 -18.69 10.86 -11.71
C ASP A 224 -18.93 12.23 -12.35
N GLY A 225 -18.84 13.30 -11.55
CA GLY A 225 -19.03 14.68 -11.97
C GLY A 225 -20.47 14.91 -12.41
N SER A 226 -21.16 15.90 -11.86
CA SER A 226 -22.55 16.14 -12.26
C SER A 226 -22.61 16.64 -13.72
N ASP A 227 -23.74 16.37 -14.36
CA ASP A 227 -24.23 17.07 -15.57
C ASP A 227 -25.59 17.68 -15.18
N ASP A 228 -25.60 18.41 -14.06
CA ASP A 228 -26.81 18.93 -13.42
C ASP A 228 -27.36 20.21 -14.10
N GLY A 229 -26.68 20.64 -15.16
CA GLY A 229 -27.02 21.80 -15.98
C GLY A 229 -26.79 23.12 -15.25
N ASN A 230 -25.80 23.20 -14.36
CA ASN A 230 -25.31 24.44 -13.81
C ASN A 230 -24.57 25.31 -14.85
N GLY A 231 -25.34 25.86 -15.77
CA GLY A 231 -24.81 26.87 -16.66
C GLY A 231 -25.89 27.44 -17.54
N GLY A 232 -25.91 28.77 -17.66
CA GLY A 232 -26.41 29.33 -18.91
C GLY A 232 -25.58 28.80 -20.09
N ILE A 233 -25.98 29.19 -21.29
CA ILE A 233 -25.46 28.77 -22.60
C ILE A 233 -23.91 28.89 -22.80
N PHE A 234 -23.14 29.36 -21.81
CA PHE A 234 -21.71 29.69 -21.90
C PHE A 234 -20.85 29.45 -20.62
N ASP A 235 -21.36 28.83 -19.55
CA ASP A 235 -20.64 28.78 -18.25
C ASP A 235 -20.51 27.38 -17.62
N GLU A 236 -20.91 26.30 -18.31
CA GLU A 236 -20.72 24.93 -17.80
C GLU A 236 -19.23 24.58 -17.77
N LYS A 237 -18.72 24.30 -16.57
CA LYS A 237 -17.41 23.67 -16.39
C LYS A 237 -17.48 22.58 -15.32
N ASP A 238 -17.83 21.39 -15.78
CA ASP A 238 -17.78 20.21 -14.95
C ASP A 238 -16.42 19.54 -15.12
N ALA A 239 -16.04 18.70 -14.17
CA ALA A 239 -14.87 17.87 -14.32
C ALA A 239 -15.09 16.51 -13.66
N SER A 240 -14.32 15.53 -14.11
CA SER A 240 -14.19 14.25 -13.42
C SER A 240 -12.73 13.99 -13.08
N ILE A 241 -12.50 13.44 -11.90
CA ILE A 241 -11.17 13.07 -11.42
C ILE A 241 -11.09 11.59 -11.08
N TYR A 242 -9.98 10.95 -11.41
CA TYR A 242 -9.64 9.63 -10.91
C TYR A 242 -8.71 9.81 -9.73
N PHE A 243 -9.11 9.35 -8.55
CA PHE A 243 -8.37 9.55 -7.32
C PHE A 243 -8.25 8.28 -6.47
N ARG A 244 -7.24 8.25 -5.61
CA ARG A 244 -7.00 7.19 -4.64
C ARG A 244 -6.62 7.83 -3.31
N ILE A 245 -7.09 7.24 -2.22
CA ILE A 245 -6.75 7.65 -0.85
C ILE A 245 -6.33 6.41 -0.10
N VAL A 246 -5.12 6.41 0.46
CA VAL A 246 -4.58 5.28 1.22
C VAL A 246 -3.85 5.75 2.47
N THR A 247 -3.81 4.87 3.47
CA THR A 247 -2.91 5.03 4.63
C THR A 247 -1.55 4.49 4.22
N VAL A 248 -0.50 5.27 4.48
CA VAL A 248 0.91 4.92 4.29
C VAL A 248 1.65 5.20 5.59
N ASP A 249 2.87 4.71 5.71
CA ASP A 249 3.75 5.04 6.84
C ASP A 249 4.39 6.41 6.56
N ALA A 250 4.30 7.35 7.51
CA ALA A 250 4.86 8.68 7.39
C ALA A 250 6.40 8.69 7.40
N GLN A 251 7.03 7.65 7.93
CA GLN A 251 8.48 7.52 8.09
C GLN A 251 9.17 6.75 6.93
N ALA A 252 8.43 6.30 5.91
CA ALA A 252 8.92 5.45 4.82
C ALA A 252 9.82 6.13 3.75
#